data_AF-A0A927NPC4-F1
#
_entry.id   AF-A0A927NPC4-F1
#
_cell.length_a   1.000
_cell.length_b   1.000
_cell.length_c   1.000
_cell.angle_alpha   90.00
_cell.angle_beta   90.00
_cell.angle_gamma   90.00
#
_symmetry.space_group_name_H-M   'P 1'
#
loop_
_entity.id
_entity.type
_entity.pdbx_description
1 polymer ?
#
loop_
_entity_poly.entity_id
_entity_poly.type
_entity_poly.pdbx_seq_one_letter_code
_entity_poly.pdbx_strand_id
1 'polypeptide(L)'
;MKQLVCEMCGGTDLVKIDGFFVCQACGIKYSLEEAKKMTIEGTVDVQGTVTVDDSNELANLYQIARRARDDNNSENAEKYYSQIIIKDPASWEANFYTVYFQTMCCKIGGIRDAAIKLRNCEDSVVQLIKDNVSDEEERRKAVDEIKDRLISISQMLFNAARNHYLRFTNASAYECIYHCCAASDVLYNYGDCLIKYFGDLYGKEIAVPCWKVGIEEYEQLIRLMRANVFAKKEIDKNIVESYGDKIKEYDPDYQAPEVNKSKGCYVATCVYGSYDCPQVWTLRRYRDDTLGATWYGRAFIRVYYAISPTLVKWFGKTKWFKKMWKGKLDRMVKKLQDKGVENTPYEDKDWGK
;
A
#
# COMPACT_ATOMS: atom_id res chain seq x y z
N MET A 1 44.30 -20.17 -59.55
CA MET A 1 43.88 -18.84 -59.05
C MET A 1 42.58 -19.04 -58.31
N LYS A 2 42.41 -18.49 -57.10
CA LYS A 2 41.12 -18.56 -56.39
C LYS A 2 40.08 -17.79 -57.21
N GLN A 3 38.90 -18.39 -57.37
CA GLN A 3 37.81 -17.85 -58.17
C GLN A 3 37.15 -16.69 -57.41
N LEU A 4 36.98 -15.55 -58.07
CA LEU A 4 36.26 -14.40 -57.49
C LEU A 4 34.76 -14.73 -57.47
N VAL A 5 34.10 -14.45 -56.36
CA VAL A 5 32.66 -14.66 -56.17
C VAL A 5 32.02 -13.31 -55.92
N CYS A 6 30.96 -12.99 -56.64
CA CYS A 6 30.19 -11.77 -56.44
C CYS A 6 29.47 -11.82 -55.08
N GLU A 7 29.74 -10.86 -54.19
CA GLU A 7 29.12 -10.75 -52.86
C GLU A 7 27.60 -10.57 -52.91
N MET A 8 27.07 -9.98 -53.99
CA MET A 8 25.63 -9.69 -54.11
C MET A 8 24.78 -10.86 -54.60
N CYS A 9 25.31 -11.72 -55.46
CA CYS A 9 24.52 -12.79 -56.09
C CYS A 9 25.18 -14.16 -56.06
N GLY A 10 26.39 -14.28 -55.51
CA GLY A 10 27.17 -15.52 -55.51
C GLY A 10 27.70 -15.93 -56.90
N GLY A 11 27.48 -15.12 -57.93
CA GLY A 11 27.95 -15.41 -59.28
C GLY A 11 29.48 -15.36 -59.39
N THR A 12 30.07 -16.35 -60.05
CA THR A 12 31.53 -16.49 -60.17
C THR A 12 32.10 -15.92 -61.47
N ASP A 13 31.23 -15.37 -62.32
CA ASP A 13 31.61 -14.85 -63.64
C ASP A 13 31.80 -13.32 -63.57
N LEU A 14 33.03 -12.90 -63.31
CA LEU A 14 33.44 -11.51 -63.22
C LEU A 14 34.48 -11.19 -64.29
N VAL A 15 34.17 -10.20 -65.13
CA VAL A 15 35.00 -9.79 -66.27
C VAL A 15 35.56 -8.38 -66.02
N LYS A 16 36.83 -8.15 -66.37
CA LYS A 16 37.46 -6.84 -66.20
C LYS A 16 37.13 -5.91 -67.36
N ILE A 17 36.45 -4.80 -67.09
CA ILE A 17 36.06 -3.76 -68.06
C ILE A 17 36.42 -2.39 -67.47
N ASP A 18 37.16 -1.57 -68.21
CA ASP A 18 37.55 -0.20 -67.83
C ASP A 18 38.16 -0.05 -66.42
N GLY A 19 38.97 -1.04 -66.00
CA GLY A 19 39.64 -1.03 -64.70
C GLY A 19 38.82 -1.57 -63.53
N PHE A 20 37.55 -1.96 -63.75
CA PHE A 20 36.66 -2.58 -62.77
C PHE A 20 36.39 -4.05 -63.11
N PHE A 21 36.06 -4.87 -62.11
CA PHE A 21 35.52 -6.22 -62.29
C PHE A 21 34.00 -6.17 -62.25
N VAL A 22 33.34 -6.59 -63.33
CA VAL A 22 31.88 -6.53 -63.46
C VAL A 22 31.31 -7.94 -63.45
N CYS A 23 30.40 -8.21 -62.51
CA CYS A 23 29.68 -9.48 -62.47
C CYS A 23 28.69 -9.56 -63.63
N GLN A 24 28.79 -10.60 -64.46
CA GLN A 24 27.93 -10.78 -65.63
C GLN A 24 26.49 -11.16 -65.25
N ALA A 25 26.26 -11.66 -64.03
CA ALA A 25 24.94 -12.10 -63.58
C ALA A 25 24.07 -10.96 -63.03
N CYS A 26 24.64 -10.00 -62.29
CA CYS A 26 23.88 -8.91 -61.66
C CYS A 26 24.38 -7.51 -61.99
N GLY A 27 25.48 -7.37 -62.73
CA GLY A 27 26.00 -6.07 -63.20
C GLY A 27 26.75 -5.25 -62.14
N ILE A 28 26.93 -5.76 -60.92
CA ILE A 28 27.72 -5.04 -59.90
C ILE A 28 29.18 -4.93 -60.33
N LYS A 29 29.79 -3.77 -60.02
CA LYS A 29 31.17 -3.43 -60.34
C LYS A 29 32.01 -3.39 -59.08
N TYR A 30 33.14 -4.06 -59.09
CA TYR A 30 34.15 -4.04 -58.04
C TYR A 30 35.40 -3.32 -58.56
N SER A 31 35.98 -2.47 -57.72
CA SER A 31 37.32 -1.92 -57.95
C SER A 31 38.40 -3.01 -57.79
N LEU A 32 39.61 -2.70 -58.24
CA LEU A 32 40.77 -3.59 -58.08
C LEU A 32 41.10 -3.91 -56.62
N GLU A 33 40.86 -2.99 -55.68
CA GLU A 33 41.10 -3.23 -54.26
C GLU A 33 40.04 -4.11 -53.63
N GLU A 34 38.76 -3.90 -53.98
CA GLU A 34 37.65 -4.76 -53.53
C GLU A 34 37.80 -6.18 -54.05
N ALA A 35 38.19 -6.35 -55.32
CA ALA A 35 38.48 -7.67 -55.89
C ALA A 35 39.67 -8.37 -55.20
N LYS A 36 40.68 -7.61 -54.73
CA LYS A 36 41.79 -8.16 -53.93
C LYS A 36 41.35 -8.56 -52.52
N LYS A 37 40.44 -7.82 -51.89
CA LYS A 37 39.88 -8.18 -50.58
C LYS A 37 39.05 -9.47 -50.66
N MET A 38 38.25 -9.64 -51.72
CA MET A 38 37.51 -10.88 -51.98
C MET A 38 38.40 -12.12 -52.18
N THR A 39 39.71 -11.95 -52.43
CA THR A 39 40.67 -13.07 -52.52
C THR A 39 41.36 -13.40 -51.19
N ILE A 40 41.19 -12.54 -50.17
CA ILE A 40 41.80 -12.66 -48.84
C ILE A 40 40.69 -12.96 -47.83
N GLU A 41 40.12 -14.16 -47.90
CA GLU A 41 39.47 -14.76 -46.74
C GLU A 41 40.04 -16.16 -46.56
N GLY A 42 40.94 -16.27 -45.58
CA GLY A 42 41.05 -17.49 -44.80
C GLY A 42 39.89 -17.47 -43.84
N THR A 43 39.13 -18.56 -43.77
CA THR A 43 38.19 -18.81 -42.69
C THR A 43 38.91 -18.55 -41.36
N VAL A 44 38.49 -17.52 -40.62
CA VAL A 44 38.89 -17.37 -39.23
C VAL A 44 38.18 -18.50 -38.50
N ASP A 45 38.92 -19.56 -38.19
CA ASP A 45 38.45 -20.66 -37.37
C ASP A 45 38.10 -20.08 -35.99
N VAL A 46 36.80 -19.90 -35.71
CA VAL A 46 36.31 -19.48 -34.39
C VAL A 46 36.33 -20.69 -33.46
N GLN A 47 37.52 -21.26 -33.25
CA GLN A 47 37.82 -22.15 -32.12
C GLN A 47 38.22 -21.31 -30.89
N GLY A 48 37.50 -20.20 -30.66
CA GLY A 48 37.46 -19.55 -29.36
C GLY A 48 36.13 -19.90 -28.73
N THR A 49 36.14 -20.53 -27.56
CA THR A 49 34.95 -20.51 -26.71
C THR A 49 34.64 -19.04 -26.44
N VAL A 50 33.57 -18.52 -27.03
CA VAL A 50 33.02 -17.22 -26.63
C VAL A 50 32.52 -17.41 -25.21
N THR A 51 33.38 -17.12 -24.25
CA THR A 51 32.98 -16.98 -22.86
C THR A 51 32.25 -15.64 -22.80
N VAL A 52 30.93 -15.67 -22.93
CA VAL A 52 30.12 -14.52 -22.53
C VAL A 52 30.30 -14.44 -21.02
N ASP A 53 31.07 -13.46 -20.56
CA ASP A 53 31.30 -13.21 -19.15
C ASP A 53 30.04 -12.60 -18.53
N ASP A 54 29.03 -13.46 -18.31
CA ASP A 54 27.71 -13.11 -17.76
C ASP A 54 27.81 -12.53 -16.33
N SER A 55 28.98 -12.66 -15.69
CA SER A 55 29.24 -12.17 -14.33
C SER A 55 29.10 -10.63 -14.22
N ASN A 56 29.42 -9.90 -15.29
CA ASN A 56 29.29 -8.43 -15.34
C ASN A 56 27.89 -7.97 -15.72
N GLU A 57 27.07 -8.83 -16.34
CA GLU A 57 25.74 -8.42 -16.83
C GLU A 57 24.79 -8.11 -15.67
N LEU A 58 24.75 -8.96 -14.64
CA LEU A 58 23.91 -8.75 -13.46
C LEU A 58 24.33 -7.48 -12.69
N ALA A 59 25.63 -7.26 -12.50
CA ALA A 59 26.15 -6.05 -11.84
C ALA A 59 25.77 -4.78 -12.63
N ASN A 60 25.89 -4.82 -13.96
CA ASN A 60 25.45 -3.73 -14.83
C ASN A 60 23.94 -3.48 -14.74
N LEU A 61 23.12 -4.55 -14.68
CA LEU A 61 21.67 -4.45 -14.50
C LEU A 61 21.31 -3.75 -13.18
N TYR A 62 21.94 -4.12 -12.07
CA TYR A 62 21.77 -3.42 -10.79
C TYR A 62 22.15 -1.94 -10.89
N GLN A 63 23.27 -1.63 -11.55
CA GLN A 63 23.71 -0.24 -11.69
C GLN A 63 22.70 0.61 -12.46
N ILE A 64 22.17 0.12 -13.59
CA ILE A 64 21.19 0.87 -14.38
C ILE A 64 19.81 0.91 -13.70
N ALA A 65 19.42 -0.13 -12.97
CA ALA A 65 18.18 -0.16 -12.19
C ALA A 65 18.20 0.87 -11.05
N ARG A 66 19.29 0.91 -10.27
CA ARG A 66 19.49 1.88 -9.19
C ARG A 66 19.57 3.31 -9.72
N ARG A 67 20.28 3.54 -10.84
CA ARG A 67 20.30 4.86 -11.50
C ARG A 67 18.89 5.30 -11.94
N ALA A 68 18.13 4.42 -12.60
CA ALA A 68 16.77 4.74 -13.01
C ALA A 68 15.86 5.04 -11.81
N ARG A 69 16.02 4.32 -10.70
CA ARG A 69 15.34 4.60 -9.42
C ARG A 69 15.69 5.99 -8.89
N ASP A 70 16.97 6.32 -8.85
CA ASP A 70 17.46 7.58 -8.28
C ASP A 70 17.09 8.79 -9.17
N ASP A 71 16.99 8.58 -10.48
CA ASP A 71 16.53 9.57 -11.47
C ASP A 71 14.98 9.71 -11.53
N ASN A 72 14.24 9.01 -10.66
CA ASN A 72 12.78 8.92 -10.66
C ASN A 72 12.16 8.42 -11.98
N ASN A 73 12.92 7.64 -12.76
CA ASN A 73 12.45 7.02 -14.00
C ASN A 73 11.78 5.67 -13.71
N SER A 74 10.50 5.75 -13.30
CA SER A 74 9.74 4.61 -12.81
C SER A 74 9.59 3.47 -13.83
N GLU A 75 9.37 3.79 -15.10
CA GLU A 75 9.20 2.78 -16.17
C GLU A 75 10.48 1.99 -16.41
N ASN A 76 11.63 2.68 -16.52
CA ASN A 76 12.90 2.00 -16.71
C ASN A 76 13.34 1.24 -15.45
N ALA A 77 13.12 1.80 -14.27
CA ALA A 77 13.44 1.12 -13.01
C ALA A 77 12.66 -0.20 -12.91
N GLU A 78 11.35 -0.18 -13.15
CA GLU A 78 10.51 -1.40 -13.20
C GLU A 78 11.10 -2.43 -14.17
N LYS A 79 11.38 -2.01 -15.40
CA LYS A 79 11.90 -2.90 -16.45
C LYS A 79 13.24 -3.54 -16.08
N TYR A 80 14.15 -2.78 -15.46
CA TYR A 80 15.47 -3.29 -15.09
C TYR A 80 15.40 -4.20 -13.87
N TYR A 81 14.66 -3.84 -12.82
CA TYR A 81 14.46 -4.73 -11.67
C TYR A 81 13.75 -6.04 -12.06
N SER A 82 12.78 -5.99 -12.99
CA SER A 82 12.13 -7.19 -13.52
C SER A 82 13.10 -8.15 -14.23
N GLN A 83 14.15 -7.62 -14.89
CA GLN A 83 15.21 -8.44 -15.47
C GLN A 83 16.16 -9.02 -14.41
N ILE A 84 16.44 -8.27 -13.35
CA ILE A 84 17.24 -8.74 -12.21
C ILE A 84 16.56 -9.92 -11.53
N ILE A 85 15.24 -9.86 -11.28
CA ILE A 85 14.50 -10.98 -10.65
C ILE A 85 14.70 -12.31 -11.40
N ILE A 86 14.78 -12.28 -12.74
CA ILE A 86 14.96 -13.49 -13.56
C ILE A 86 16.34 -14.12 -13.32
N LYS A 87 17.37 -13.28 -13.11
CA LYS A 87 18.77 -13.72 -12.93
C LYS A 87 19.12 -13.97 -11.45
N ASP A 88 18.50 -13.21 -10.55
CA ASP A 88 18.68 -13.26 -9.10
C ASP A 88 17.32 -13.22 -8.38
N PRO A 89 16.60 -14.36 -8.31
CA PRO A 89 15.30 -14.44 -7.66
C PRO A 89 15.36 -14.18 -6.15
N ALA A 90 16.54 -14.30 -5.53
CA ALA A 90 16.75 -14.11 -4.10
C ALA A 90 16.96 -12.63 -3.71
N SER A 91 17.10 -11.73 -4.70
CA SER A 91 17.24 -10.30 -4.50
C SER A 91 16.00 -9.69 -3.85
N TRP A 92 16.09 -9.31 -2.57
CA TRP A 92 15.02 -8.56 -1.93
C TRP A 92 14.76 -7.22 -2.65
N GLU A 93 15.84 -6.57 -3.13
CA GLU A 93 15.80 -5.26 -3.77
C GLU A 93 15.00 -5.34 -5.07
N ALA A 94 15.29 -6.32 -5.92
CA ALA A 94 14.57 -6.49 -7.18
C ALA A 94 13.11 -6.89 -6.94
N ASN A 95 12.85 -7.85 -6.02
CA ASN A 95 11.50 -8.27 -5.67
C ASN A 95 10.64 -7.11 -5.13
N PHE A 96 11.22 -6.22 -4.32
CA PHE A 96 10.54 -5.02 -3.83
C PHE A 96 10.34 -3.99 -4.93
N TYR A 97 11.42 -3.57 -5.60
CA TYR A 97 11.37 -2.42 -6.50
C TYR A 97 10.58 -2.69 -7.78
N THR A 98 10.53 -3.93 -8.28
CA THR A 98 9.63 -4.27 -9.39
C THR A 98 8.18 -3.93 -9.04
N VAL A 99 7.68 -4.41 -7.89
CA VAL A 99 6.29 -4.15 -7.48
C VAL A 99 6.07 -2.69 -7.09
N TYR A 100 7.06 -2.07 -6.44
CA TYR A 100 7.03 -0.66 -6.07
C TYR A 100 6.86 0.25 -7.30
N PHE A 101 7.67 0.05 -8.34
CA PHE A 101 7.60 0.88 -9.54
C PHE A 101 6.38 0.57 -10.41
N GLN A 102 5.92 -0.69 -10.45
CA GLN A 102 4.60 -1.01 -11.01
C GLN A 102 3.47 -0.25 -10.30
N THR A 103 3.58 -0.09 -8.98
CA THR A 103 2.62 0.66 -8.18
C THR A 103 2.70 2.15 -8.45
N MET A 104 3.91 2.72 -8.57
CA MET A 104 4.08 4.13 -8.93
C MET A 104 3.52 4.49 -10.31
N CYS A 105 3.58 3.56 -11.27
CA CYS A 105 3.01 3.73 -12.60
C CYS A 105 1.50 3.47 -12.69
N CYS A 106 0.82 3.16 -11.58
CA CYS A 106 -0.61 2.84 -11.62
C CYS A 106 -1.47 4.06 -11.98
N LYS A 107 -2.61 3.80 -12.61
CA LYS A 107 -3.64 4.83 -12.85
C LYS A 107 -4.50 4.98 -11.60
N ILE A 108 -5.15 6.14 -11.44
CA ILE A 108 -6.00 6.46 -10.27
C ILE A 108 -7.03 5.35 -9.97
N GLY A 109 -7.73 4.84 -10.98
CA GLY A 109 -8.70 3.74 -10.81
C GLY A 109 -8.09 2.39 -10.40
N GLY A 110 -6.78 2.22 -10.58
CA GLY A 110 -6.03 1.02 -10.22
C GLY A 110 -5.28 1.12 -8.89
N ILE A 111 -5.39 2.24 -8.15
CA ILE A 111 -4.64 2.47 -6.90
C ILE A 111 -4.84 1.32 -5.90
N ARG A 112 -6.07 0.83 -5.76
CA ARG A 112 -6.40 -0.21 -4.78
C ARG A 112 -5.65 -1.51 -5.11
N ASP A 113 -5.75 -1.96 -6.36
CA ASP A 113 -5.13 -3.22 -6.78
C ASP A 113 -3.61 -3.12 -6.74
N ALA A 114 -3.05 -1.96 -7.10
CA ALA A 114 -1.63 -1.71 -7.01
C ALA A 114 -1.11 -1.75 -5.56
N ALA A 115 -1.78 -1.05 -4.64
CA ALA A 115 -1.43 -1.07 -3.22
C ALA A 115 -1.56 -2.47 -2.60
N ILE A 116 -2.60 -3.25 -2.96
CA ILE A 116 -2.75 -4.63 -2.50
C ILE A 116 -1.60 -5.51 -3.01
N LYS A 117 -1.18 -5.36 -4.27
CA LYS A 117 -0.03 -6.10 -4.82
C LYS A 117 1.26 -5.78 -4.07
N LEU A 118 1.51 -4.50 -3.80
CA LEU A 118 2.66 -4.06 -3.01
C LEU A 118 2.64 -4.66 -1.60
N ARG A 119 1.52 -4.51 -0.88
CA ARG A 119 1.33 -5.10 0.44
C ARG A 119 1.61 -6.61 0.45
N ASN A 120 1.09 -7.33 -0.55
CA ASN A 120 1.21 -8.78 -0.61
C ASN A 120 2.66 -9.27 -0.86
N CYS A 121 3.56 -8.45 -1.43
CA CYS A 121 4.96 -8.85 -1.61
C CYS A 121 5.84 -8.59 -0.38
N GLU A 122 5.39 -7.76 0.56
CA GLU A 122 6.17 -7.37 1.75
C GLU A 122 6.63 -8.58 2.58
N ASP A 123 5.75 -9.57 2.81
CA ASP A 123 6.10 -10.75 3.60
C ASP A 123 7.28 -11.52 3.00
N SER A 124 7.24 -11.74 1.68
CA SER A 124 8.33 -12.39 0.95
C SER A 124 9.60 -11.55 0.90
N VAL A 125 9.49 -10.22 0.74
CA VAL A 125 10.66 -9.32 0.70
C VAL A 125 11.35 -9.28 2.06
N VAL A 126 10.60 -9.16 3.15
CA VAL A 126 11.14 -9.15 4.51
C VAL A 126 11.78 -10.50 4.84
N GLN A 127 11.18 -11.60 4.38
CA GLN A 127 11.80 -12.93 4.49
C GLN A 127 13.12 -13.02 3.71
N LEU A 128 13.17 -12.56 2.46
CA LEU A 128 14.41 -12.54 1.66
C LEU A 128 15.52 -11.72 2.34
N ILE A 129 15.16 -10.59 2.95
CA ILE A 129 16.12 -9.79 3.74
C ILE A 129 16.65 -10.60 4.91
N LYS A 130 15.78 -11.28 5.66
CA LYS A 130 16.17 -12.10 6.80
C LYS A 130 17.10 -13.25 6.39
N ASP A 131 16.77 -13.91 5.30
CA ASP A 131 17.44 -15.14 4.86
C ASP A 131 18.77 -14.86 4.14
N ASN A 132 18.87 -13.73 3.41
CA ASN A 132 20.00 -13.45 2.51
C ASN A 132 20.90 -12.28 2.92
N VAL A 133 20.48 -11.39 3.85
CA VAL A 133 21.29 -10.25 4.30
C VAL A 133 21.90 -10.55 5.67
N SER A 134 23.15 -11.00 5.66
CA SER A 134 23.85 -11.45 6.86
C SER A 134 24.37 -10.30 7.73
N ASP A 135 24.82 -9.21 7.10
CA ASP A 135 25.34 -8.05 7.82
C ASP A 135 24.20 -7.26 8.47
N GLU A 136 24.33 -6.98 9.76
CA GLU A 136 23.27 -6.35 10.55
C GLU A 136 23.02 -4.90 10.12
N GLU A 137 24.06 -4.17 9.74
CA GLU A 137 23.94 -2.78 9.35
C GLU A 137 23.36 -2.64 7.94
N GLU A 138 23.77 -3.46 6.99
CA GLU A 138 23.16 -3.56 5.67
C GLU A 138 21.69 -3.99 5.76
N ARG A 139 21.39 -4.97 6.61
CA ARG A 139 20.02 -5.43 6.85
C ARG A 139 19.15 -4.31 7.40
N ARG A 140 19.66 -3.55 8.38
CA ARG A 140 18.98 -2.38 8.94
C ARG A 140 18.73 -1.31 7.88
N LYS A 141 19.73 -1.00 7.04
CA LYS A 141 19.58 -0.04 5.93
C LYS A 141 18.50 -0.49 4.93
N ALA A 142 18.45 -1.78 4.60
CA ALA A 142 17.45 -2.33 3.68
C ALA A 142 16.02 -2.16 4.21
N VAL A 143 15.76 -2.53 5.47
CA VAL A 143 14.42 -2.38 6.05
C VAL A 143 14.03 -0.91 6.26
N ASP A 144 15.00 -0.04 6.59
CA ASP A 144 14.75 1.38 6.76
C ASP A 144 14.46 2.09 5.41
N GLU A 145 15.17 1.69 4.35
CA GLU A 145 14.91 2.15 2.98
C GLU A 145 13.51 1.74 2.51
N ILE A 146 13.10 0.48 2.74
CA ILE A 146 11.74 0.04 2.41
C ILE A 146 10.71 0.85 3.19
N LYS A 147 10.90 1.07 4.49
CA LYS A 147 10.02 1.91 5.33
C LYS A 147 9.80 3.30 4.71
N ASP A 148 10.88 3.99 4.34
CA ASP A 148 10.78 5.34 3.74
C ASP A 148 10.04 5.31 2.40
N ARG A 149 10.31 4.30 1.57
CA ARG A 149 9.63 4.13 0.26
C ARG A 149 8.15 3.81 0.44
N LEU A 150 7.80 2.91 1.35
CA LEU A 150 6.42 2.53 1.62
C LEU A 150 5.61 3.71 2.19
N ILE A 151 6.19 4.50 3.09
CA ILE A 151 5.55 5.75 3.59
C ILE A 151 5.30 6.71 2.43
N SER A 152 6.31 6.95 1.58
CA SER A 152 6.17 7.87 0.45
C SER A 152 5.09 7.43 -0.53
N ILE A 153 5.06 6.15 -0.93
CA ILE A 153 4.09 5.66 -1.91
C ILE A 153 2.68 5.57 -1.31
N SER A 154 2.55 5.17 -0.05
CA SER A 154 1.27 5.14 0.67
C SER A 154 0.63 6.54 0.67
N GLN A 155 1.37 7.55 1.13
CA GLN A 155 0.90 8.94 1.16
C GLN A 155 0.58 9.48 -0.24
N MET A 156 1.40 9.16 -1.25
CA MET A 156 1.15 9.56 -2.64
C MET A 156 -0.17 8.98 -3.15
N LEU A 157 -0.38 7.67 -3.00
CA LEU A 157 -1.60 6.97 -3.43
C LEU A 157 -2.84 7.48 -2.68
N PHE A 158 -2.72 7.64 -1.36
CA PHE A 158 -3.76 8.16 -0.48
C PHE A 158 -4.21 9.56 -0.92
N ASN A 159 -3.25 10.46 -1.13
CA ASN A 159 -3.54 11.83 -1.56
C ASN A 159 -4.08 11.89 -2.99
N ALA A 160 -3.57 11.05 -3.91
CA ALA A 160 -4.08 10.96 -5.27
C ALA A 160 -5.54 10.53 -5.30
N ALA A 161 -5.90 9.50 -4.53
CA ALA A 161 -7.28 9.03 -4.41
C ALA A 161 -8.19 10.12 -3.85
N ARG A 162 -7.81 10.76 -2.73
CA ARG A 162 -8.60 11.84 -2.13
C ARG A 162 -8.80 13.02 -3.08
N ASN A 163 -7.71 13.49 -3.69
CA ASN A 163 -7.77 14.65 -4.59
C ASN A 163 -8.63 14.38 -5.83
N HIS A 164 -8.67 13.14 -6.31
CA HIS A 164 -9.51 12.78 -7.44
C HIS A 164 -10.96 12.59 -7.02
N TYR A 165 -11.23 11.61 -6.18
CA TYR A 165 -12.59 11.11 -5.94
C TYR A 165 -13.46 12.07 -5.12
N LEU A 166 -12.86 12.94 -4.29
CA LEU A 166 -13.63 13.91 -3.50
C LEU A 166 -14.09 15.14 -4.29
N ARG A 167 -13.66 15.30 -5.55
CA ARG A 167 -14.08 16.43 -6.41
C ARG A 167 -15.42 16.21 -7.12
N PHE A 168 -15.92 14.98 -7.18
CA PHE A 168 -17.03 14.62 -8.07
C PHE A 168 -18.37 14.50 -7.35
N THR A 169 -18.60 13.44 -6.55
CA THR A 169 -19.91 13.16 -5.93
C THR A 169 -19.80 12.37 -4.60
N ASN A 170 -20.94 12.09 -3.95
CA ASN A 170 -20.97 11.19 -2.78
C ASN A 170 -20.77 9.72 -3.14
N ALA A 171 -21.14 9.28 -4.35
CA ALA A 171 -20.88 7.91 -4.81
C ALA A 171 -19.37 7.66 -4.85
N SER A 172 -18.61 8.60 -5.43
CA SER A 172 -17.14 8.53 -5.50
C SER A 172 -16.43 8.55 -4.13
N ALA A 173 -17.13 8.91 -3.03
CA ALA A 173 -16.55 8.86 -1.70
C ALA A 173 -16.27 7.42 -1.24
N TYR A 174 -17.03 6.42 -1.71
CA TYR A 174 -16.78 5.03 -1.38
C TYR A 174 -15.53 4.50 -2.08
N GLU A 175 -15.37 4.76 -3.37
CA GLU A 175 -14.15 4.42 -4.11
C GLU A 175 -12.93 5.08 -3.45
N CYS A 176 -13.05 6.36 -3.07
CA CYS A 176 -12.00 7.05 -2.33
C CYS A 176 -11.57 6.26 -1.10
N ILE A 177 -12.52 5.79 -0.28
CA ILE A 177 -12.23 5.04 0.94
C ILE A 177 -11.49 3.74 0.63
N TYR A 178 -11.95 2.95 -0.33
CA TYR A 178 -11.28 1.69 -0.67
C TYR A 178 -9.85 1.88 -1.16
N HIS A 179 -9.61 2.91 -1.98
CA HIS A 179 -8.26 3.24 -2.45
C HIS A 179 -7.36 3.68 -1.29
N CYS A 180 -7.88 4.53 -0.41
CA CYS A 180 -7.13 5.04 0.73
C CYS A 180 -6.84 3.96 1.77
N CYS A 181 -7.82 3.11 2.12
CA CYS A 181 -7.59 1.99 3.04
C CYS A 181 -6.50 1.06 2.49
N ALA A 182 -6.56 0.71 1.21
CA ALA A 182 -5.53 -0.15 0.60
C ALA A 182 -4.14 0.49 0.65
N ALA A 183 -4.04 1.81 0.44
CA ALA A 183 -2.78 2.55 0.55
C ALA A 183 -2.23 2.54 1.99
N SER A 184 -3.08 2.76 3.00
CA SER A 184 -2.66 2.75 4.41
C SER A 184 -2.31 1.35 4.92
N ASP A 185 -3.01 0.31 4.44
CA ASP A 185 -2.78 -1.09 4.84
C ASP A 185 -1.37 -1.60 4.49
N VAL A 186 -0.71 -1.01 3.50
CA VAL A 186 0.71 -1.24 3.16
C VAL A 186 1.59 -0.99 4.39
N LEU A 187 1.38 0.13 5.09
CA LEU A 187 2.21 0.51 6.25
C LEU A 187 1.99 -0.40 7.45
N TYR A 188 0.72 -0.75 7.69
CA TYR A 188 0.36 -1.68 8.76
C TYR A 188 0.99 -3.06 8.57
N ASN A 189 0.84 -3.60 7.37
CA ASN A 189 1.36 -4.91 7.03
C ASN A 189 2.89 -4.95 7.11
N TYR A 190 3.59 -3.91 6.62
CA TYR A 190 5.04 -3.88 6.67
C TYR A 190 5.58 -3.92 8.11
N GLY A 191 5.02 -3.10 8.99
CA GLY A 191 5.37 -3.13 10.41
C GLY A 191 5.10 -4.49 11.06
N ASP A 192 3.97 -5.13 10.73
CA ASP A 192 3.64 -6.47 11.22
C ASP A 192 4.60 -7.56 10.68
N CYS A 193 5.01 -7.47 9.41
CA CYS A 193 6.02 -8.34 8.81
C CYS A 193 7.38 -8.19 9.53
N LEU A 194 7.79 -6.97 9.89
CA LEU A 194 9.03 -6.76 10.65
C LEU A 194 8.98 -7.46 12.02
N ILE A 195 7.88 -7.32 12.76
CA ILE A 195 7.71 -8.00 14.05
C ILE A 195 7.70 -9.53 13.87
N LYS A 196 7.00 -10.03 12.84
CA LYS A 196 6.94 -11.47 12.52
C LYS A 196 8.33 -12.06 12.30
N TYR A 197 9.20 -11.39 11.54
CA TYR A 197 10.48 -11.96 11.13
C TYR A 197 11.65 -11.62 12.05
N PHE A 198 11.63 -10.46 12.70
CA PHE A 198 12.74 -9.93 13.50
C PHE A 198 12.39 -9.67 14.98
N GLY A 199 11.15 -9.93 15.40
CA GLY A 199 10.69 -9.59 16.75
C GLY A 199 10.79 -8.10 17.02
N ASP A 200 11.26 -7.73 18.21
CA ASP A 200 11.28 -6.34 18.65
C ASP A 200 12.42 -5.50 18.02
N LEU A 201 13.37 -6.13 17.31
CA LEU A 201 14.60 -5.50 16.81
C LEU A 201 14.34 -4.22 16.01
N TYR A 202 13.31 -4.23 15.16
CA TYR A 202 12.91 -3.09 14.33
C TYR A 202 11.58 -2.48 14.77
N GLY A 203 11.02 -2.90 15.90
CA GLY A 203 9.69 -2.50 16.35
C GLY A 203 9.60 -1.00 16.61
N LYS A 204 10.49 -0.46 17.46
CA LYS A 204 10.44 0.94 17.87
C LYS A 204 10.84 1.92 16.75
N GLU A 205 11.89 1.61 16.01
CA GLU A 205 12.51 2.59 15.10
C GLU A 205 11.94 2.53 13.67
N ILE A 206 11.28 1.43 13.29
CA ILE A 206 10.80 1.21 11.91
C ILE A 206 9.31 0.86 11.89
N ALA A 207 8.86 -0.16 12.62
CA ALA A 207 7.45 -0.58 12.60
C ALA A 207 6.51 0.48 13.20
N VAL A 208 6.87 1.09 14.34
CA VAL A 208 6.08 2.14 14.98
C VAL A 208 5.86 3.36 14.07
N PRO A 209 6.89 3.93 13.41
CA PRO A 209 6.67 4.98 12.41
C PRO A 209 5.66 4.60 11.31
N CYS A 210 5.75 3.39 10.75
CA CYS A 210 4.78 2.92 9.75
C CYS A 210 3.36 2.91 10.31
N TRP A 211 3.16 2.35 11.51
CA TRP A 211 1.84 2.29 12.15
C TRP A 211 1.30 3.67 12.50
N LYS A 212 2.15 4.60 12.97
CA LYS A 212 1.75 5.98 13.26
C LYS A 212 1.23 6.70 12.02
N VAL A 213 1.95 6.62 10.90
CA VAL A 213 1.49 7.19 9.62
C VAL A 213 0.19 6.53 9.15
N GLY A 214 0.09 5.20 9.23
CA GLY A 214 -1.15 4.49 8.91
C GLY A 214 -2.35 4.94 9.75
N ILE A 215 -2.14 5.20 11.05
CA ILE A 215 -3.18 5.71 11.97
C ILE A 215 -3.62 7.12 11.58
N GLU A 216 -2.68 8.00 11.24
CA GLU A 216 -2.98 9.37 10.81
C GLU A 216 -3.81 9.39 9.52
N GLU A 217 -3.51 8.50 8.58
CA GLU A 217 -4.29 8.33 7.35
C GLU A 217 -5.70 7.78 7.62
N TYR A 218 -5.81 6.74 8.44
CA TYR A 218 -7.12 6.18 8.86
C TYR A 218 -7.97 7.20 9.61
N GLU A 219 -7.36 8.05 10.45
CA GLU A 219 -8.07 9.13 11.12
C GLU A 219 -8.70 10.09 10.10
N GLN A 220 -7.96 10.47 9.06
CA GLN A 220 -8.48 11.33 8.00
C GLN A 220 -9.66 10.68 7.27
N LEU A 221 -9.63 9.36 7.04
CA LEU A 221 -10.75 8.61 6.46
C LEU A 221 -11.98 8.56 7.36
N ILE A 222 -11.78 8.34 8.66
CA ILE A 222 -12.87 8.34 9.64
C ILE A 222 -13.55 9.72 9.68
N ARG A 223 -12.77 10.81 9.64
CA ARG A 223 -13.31 12.17 9.57
C ARG A 223 -14.08 12.41 8.26
N LEU A 224 -13.55 11.95 7.14
CA LEU A 224 -14.20 12.05 5.83
C LEU A 224 -15.55 11.33 5.79
N MET A 225 -15.62 10.09 6.30
CA MET A 225 -16.87 9.32 6.37
C MET A 225 -17.93 10.01 7.24
N ARG A 226 -17.52 10.61 8.37
CA ARG A 226 -18.47 11.36 9.22
C ARG A 226 -19.11 12.52 8.49
N ALA A 227 -18.38 13.16 7.58
CA ALA A 227 -18.90 14.24 6.76
C ALA A 227 -19.80 13.75 5.60
N ASN A 228 -19.72 12.47 5.23
CA ASN A 228 -20.44 11.91 4.08
C ASN A 228 -21.42 10.81 4.49
N VAL A 229 -22.70 11.18 4.67
CA VAL A 229 -23.80 10.36 5.21
C VAL A 229 -23.98 9.01 4.50
N PHE A 230 -23.57 8.92 3.24
CA PHE A 230 -23.70 7.71 2.45
C PHE A 230 -22.58 6.70 2.73
N ALA A 231 -21.35 7.14 3.04
CA ALA A 231 -20.16 6.28 3.20
C ALA A 231 -20.10 5.43 4.51
N LYS A 232 -21.24 4.94 4.99
CA LYS A 232 -21.43 4.37 6.33
C LYS A 232 -21.09 2.87 6.49
N LYS A 233 -20.53 2.21 5.47
CA LYS A 233 -20.11 0.80 5.56
C LYS A 233 -18.60 0.66 5.39
N GLU A 234 -18.01 -0.22 6.22
CA GLU A 234 -16.71 -0.89 6.00
C GLU A 234 -15.42 -0.05 6.13
N ILE A 235 -15.23 0.61 7.28
CA ILE A 235 -13.87 0.73 7.85
C ILE A 235 -13.90 0.10 9.24
N ASP A 236 -12.96 -0.80 9.51
CA ASP A 236 -12.79 -1.35 10.84
C ASP A 236 -12.26 -0.26 11.77
N LYS A 237 -13.18 0.39 12.49
CA LYS A 237 -12.87 1.46 13.45
C LYS A 237 -11.99 0.98 14.61
N ASN A 238 -11.79 -0.33 14.74
CA ASN A 238 -10.90 -0.91 15.74
C ASN A 238 -9.43 -0.92 15.27
N ILE A 239 -9.12 -0.64 13.98
CA ILE A 239 -7.74 -0.61 13.49
C ILE A 239 -6.91 0.42 14.26
N VAL A 240 -7.43 1.64 14.47
CA VAL A 240 -6.70 2.69 15.20
C VAL A 240 -6.50 2.32 16.67
N GLU A 241 -7.48 1.67 17.30
CA GLU A 241 -7.34 1.19 18.68
C GLU A 241 -6.33 0.05 18.78
N SER A 242 -6.42 -0.93 17.88
CA SER A 242 -5.54 -2.10 17.81
C SER A 242 -4.07 -1.72 17.58
N TYR A 243 -3.79 -0.93 16.55
CA TYR A 243 -2.43 -0.44 16.30
C TYR A 243 -1.98 0.60 17.33
N GLY A 244 -2.91 1.37 17.90
CA GLY A 244 -2.60 2.26 19.02
C GLY A 244 -2.12 1.51 20.26
N ASP A 245 -2.68 0.33 20.54
CA ASP A 245 -2.21 -0.54 21.63
C ASP A 245 -0.88 -1.21 21.28
N LYS A 246 -0.68 -1.69 20.04
CA LYS A 246 0.64 -2.19 19.57
C LYS A 246 1.73 -1.13 19.71
N ILE A 247 1.47 0.12 19.33
CA ILE A 247 2.46 1.20 19.45
C ILE A 247 2.83 1.44 20.92
N LYS A 248 1.88 1.36 21.85
CA LYS A 248 2.14 1.56 23.29
C LYS A 248 3.06 0.51 23.91
N GLU A 249 3.18 -0.66 23.29
CA GLU A 249 4.17 -1.67 23.72
C GLU A 249 5.61 -1.17 23.53
N TYR A 250 5.85 -0.27 22.56
CA TYR A 250 7.17 0.30 22.24
C TYR A 250 7.32 1.78 22.66
N ASP A 251 6.21 2.51 22.73
CA ASP A 251 6.12 3.93 23.05
C ASP A 251 4.95 4.15 24.04
N PRO A 252 5.14 3.89 25.35
CA PRO A 252 4.06 3.93 26.35
C PRO A 252 3.37 5.29 26.48
N ASP A 253 4.06 6.37 26.10
CA ASP A 253 3.53 7.73 26.14
C ASP A 253 2.65 8.06 24.92
N TYR A 254 2.63 7.18 23.90
CA TYR A 254 1.84 7.38 22.70
C TYR A 254 0.34 7.52 23.00
N GLN A 255 -0.22 8.65 22.55
CA GLN A 255 -1.64 8.92 22.59
C GLN A 255 -2.22 8.74 21.18
N ALA A 256 -2.95 7.64 20.98
CA ALA A 256 -3.68 7.42 19.74
C ALA A 256 -4.72 8.53 19.53
N PRO A 257 -4.95 8.97 18.29
CA PRO A 257 -5.94 10.00 18.00
C PRO A 257 -7.34 9.58 18.45
N GLU A 258 -8.14 10.54 18.91
CA GLU A 258 -9.48 10.29 19.45
C GLU A 258 -10.54 10.08 18.34
N VAL A 259 -10.36 9.06 17.52
CA VAL A 259 -11.23 8.76 16.37
C VAL A 259 -12.59 8.16 16.74
N ASN A 260 -12.77 7.70 17.99
CA ASN A 260 -14.00 7.08 18.48
C ASN A 260 -14.71 7.88 19.58
N LYS A 261 -14.38 9.15 19.81
CA LYS A 261 -15.28 10.02 20.60
C LYS A 261 -16.45 10.54 19.76
N SER A 262 -17.28 9.63 19.24
CA SER A 262 -18.70 9.92 19.42
C SER A 262 -18.91 9.84 20.93
N LYS A 263 -19.53 10.84 21.55
CA LYS A 263 -19.93 10.72 22.96
C LYS A 263 -20.96 9.58 23.00
N GLY A 264 -20.51 8.34 23.11
CA GLY A 264 -21.37 7.17 22.92
C GLY A 264 -22.16 6.81 24.17
N CYS A 265 -23.35 6.23 24.03
CA CYS A 265 -24.07 5.63 25.15
C CYS A 265 -23.38 4.33 25.60
N TYR A 266 -22.22 4.41 26.28
CA TYR A 266 -21.35 3.31 26.69
C TYR A 266 -22.09 2.08 27.23
N VAL A 267 -22.99 2.26 28.20
CA VAL A 267 -23.76 1.15 28.79
C VAL A 267 -24.71 0.53 27.76
N ALA A 268 -25.39 1.35 26.96
CA ALA A 268 -26.34 0.87 25.96
C ALA A 268 -25.62 0.12 24.82
N THR A 269 -24.50 0.64 24.33
CA THR A 269 -23.66 -0.01 23.32
C THR A 269 -23.09 -1.33 23.84
N CYS A 270 -22.63 -1.37 25.09
CA CYS A 270 -22.15 -2.61 25.73
C CYS A 270 -23.25 -3.70 25.82
N VAL A 271 -24.48 -3.28 26.08
CA VAL A 271 -25.64 -4.17 26.28
C VAL A 271 -26.23 -4.65 24.97
N TYR A 272 -26.40 -3.75 23.99
CA TYR A 272 -27.02 -4.06 22.70
C TYR A 272 -26.02 -4.55 21.65
N GLY A 273 -24.71 -4.37 21.87
CA GLY A 273 -23.65 -4.89 21.02
C GLY A 273 -23.33 -4.01 19.81
N SER A 274 -24.08 -2.93 19.56
CA SER A 274 -23.82 -1.98 18.48
C SER A 274 -24.19 -0.56 18.90
N TYR A 275 -23.43 0.43 18.41
CA TYR A 275 -23.79 1.85 18.52
C TYR A 275 -24.91 2.24 17.56
N ASP A 276 -25.01 1.49 16.47
CA ASP A 276 -25.90 1.75 15.35
C ASP A 276 -26.97 0.66 15.31
N CYS A 277 -27.87 0.68 16.30
CA CYS A 277 -29.03 -0.18 16.35
C CYS A 277 -30.27 0.59 16.85
N PRO A 278 -31.50 0.10 16.54
CA PRO A 278 -32.75 0.82 16.85
C PRO A 278 -32.89 1.29 18.30
N GLN A 279 -32.49 0.44 19.25
CA GLN A 279 -32.57 0.73 20.68
C GLN A 279 -31.63 1.88 21.06
N VAL A 280 -30.41 1.88 20.54
CA VAL A 280 -29.40 2.89 20.84
C VAL A 280 -29.74 4.21 20.15
N TRP A 281 -30.32 4.19 18.93
CA TRP A 281 -30.82 5.41 18.27
C TRP A 281 -31.95 6.09 19.06
N THR A 282 -32.92 5.33 19.57
CA THR A 282 -33.98 5.88 20.46
C THR A 282 -33.38 6.54 21.70
N LEU A 283 -32.40 5.90 22.36
CA LEU A 283 -31.76 6.45 23.57
C LEU A 283 -30.93 7.70 23.27
N ARG A 284 -30.24 7.74 22.13
CA ARG A 284 -29.45 8.90 21.66
C ARG A 284 -30.35 10.10 21.37
N ARG A 285 -31.47 9.90 20.66
CA ARG A 285 -32.51 10.94 20.45
C ARG A 285 -33.03 11.48 21.76
N TYR A 286 -33.41 10.60 22.69
CA TYR A 286 -33.91 11.03 24.01
C TYR A 286 -32.86 11.82 24.80
N ARG A 287 -31.59 11.39 24.76
CA ARG A 287 -30.48 12.12 25.37
C ARG A 287 -30.39 13.53 24.78
N ASP A 288 -30.41 13.66 23.46
CA ASP A 288 -30.13 14.92 22.80
C ASP A 288 -31.32 15.88 22.80
N ASP A 289 -32.52 15.38 22.53
CA ASP A 289 -33.73 16.18 22.38
C ASP A 289 -34.44 16.46 23.71
N THR A 290 -34.32 15.54 24.69
CA THR A 290 -35.02 15.66 25.97
C THR A 290 -34.09 15.99 27.13
N LEU A 291 -33.09 15.14 27.40
CA LEU A 291 -32.19 15.37 28.55
C LEU A 291 -31.36 16.63 28.33
N GLY A 292 -30.78 16.76 27.14
CA GLY A 292 -29.92 17.88 26.77
C GLY A 292 -30.60 19.25 26.78
N ALA A 293 -31.93 19.29 26.59
CA ALA A 293 -32.71 20.53 26.63
C ALA A 293 -32.71 21.19 28.03
N THR A 294 -32.48 20.42 29.10
CA THR A 294 -32.57 20.89 30.49
C THR A 294 -31.20 20.96 31.17
N TRP A 295 -31.01 21.87 32.12
CA TRP A 295 -29.73 22.02 32.82
C TRP A 295 -29.39 20.78 33.66
N TYR A 296 -30.37 20.18 34.33
CA TYR A 296 -30.18 18.98 35.14
C TYR A 296 -29.98 17.73 34.27
N GLY A 297 -30.63 17.66 33.10
CA GLY A 297 -30.37 16.60 32.13
C GLY A 297 -28.96 16.70 31.54
N ARG A 298 -28.45 17.91 31.27
CA ARG A 298 -27.03 18.12 30.93
C ARG A 298 -26.08 17.70 32.05
N ALA A 299 -26.41 17.97 33.31
CA ALA A 299 -25.63 17.49 34.45
C ALA A 299 -25.61 15.95 34.52
N PHE A 300 -26.76 15.30 34.36
CA PHE A 300 -26.87 13.84 34.28
C PHE A 300 -26.02 13.26 33.14
N ILE A 301 -26.09 13.86 31.95
CA ILE A 301 -25.27 13.48 30.79
C ILE A 301 -23.78 13.52 31.14
N ARG A 302 -23.30 14.63 31.74
CA ARG A 302 -21.88 14.76 32.13
C ARG A 302 -21.44 13.67 33.12
N VAL A 303 -22.25 13.40 34.14
CA VAL A 303 -21.97 12.34 35.12
C VAL A 303 -21.96 10.96 34.44
N TYR A 304 -22.92 10.70 33.56
CA TYR A 304 -22.96 9.47 32.77
C TYR A 304 -21.66 9.29 31.97
N TYR A 305 -21.21 10.31 31.24
CA TYR A 305 -19.99 10.24 30.45
C TYR A 305 -18.70 10.16 31.28
N ALA A 306 -18.70 10.68 32.51
CA ALA A 306 -17.55 10.57 33.42
C ALA A 306 -17.41 9.15 34.02
N ILE A 307 -18.53 8.48 34.31
CA ILE A 307 -18.53 7.23 35.09
C ILE A 307 -18.70 5.99 34.20
N SER A 308 -19.52 6.08 33.15
CA SER A 308 -19.91 4.92 32.35
C SER A 308 -18.76 4.20 31.63
N PRO A 309 -17.69 4.86 31.13
CA PRO A 309 -16.57 4.14 30.51
C PRO A 309 -15.86 3.21 31.50
N THR A 310 -15.59 3.68 32.71
CA THR A 310 -14.93 2.91 33.77
C THR A 310 -15.79 1.73 34.23
N LEU A 311 -17.11 1.94 34.39
CA LEU A 311 -18.04 0.87 34.73
C LEU A 311 -18.10 -0.22 33.65
N VAL A 312 -18.15 0.16 32.38
CA VAL A 312 -18.16 -0.79 31.25
C VAL A 312 -16.82 -1.53 31.15
N LYS A 313 -15.70 -0.85 31.40
CA LYS A 313 -14.37 -1.48 31.42
C LYS A 313 -14.30 -2.60 32.47
N TRP A 314 -14.84 -2.38 33.67
CA TRP A 314 -14.78 -3.37 34.75
C TRP A 314 -15.82 -4.48 34.63
N PHE A 315 -17.06 -4.16 34.23
CA PHE A 315 -18.17 -5.11 34.32
C PHE A 315 -18.79 -5.49 32.98
N GLY A 316 -18.48 -4.79 31.89
CA GLY A 316 -19.15 -4.93 30.60
C GLY A 316 -19.01 -6.31 29.95
N LYS A 317 -17.96 -7.08 30.28
CA LYS A 317 -17.77 -8.46 29.78
C LYS A 317 -18.63 -9.49 30.54
N THR A 318 -19.19 -9.14 31.70
CA THR A 318 -19.92 -10.08 32.55
C THR A 318 -21.37 -10.29 32.08
N LYS A 319 -21.82 -11.55 32.05
CA LYS A 319 -23.18 -11.91 31.61
C LYS A 319 -24.27 -11.28 32.48
N TRP A 320 -24.04 -11.21 33.80
CA TRP A 320 -25.02 -10.66 34.74
C TRP A 320 -25.22 -9.15 34.53
N PHE A 321 -24.14 -8.39 34.27
CA PHE A 321 -24.21 -6.95 34.01
C PHE A 321 -25.04 -6.66 32.76
N LYS A 322 -24.74 -7.37 31.66
CA LYS A 322 -25.50 -7.25 30.41
C LYS A 322 -26.97 -7.60 30.61
N LYS A 323 -27.28 -8.70 31.30
CA LYS A 323 -28.68 -9.13 31.56
C LYS A 323 -29.45 -8.11 32.39
N MET A 324 -28.83 -7.59 33.46
CA MET A 324 -29.44 -6.60 34.35
C MET A 324 -29.77 -5.30 33.60
N TRP A 325 -28.79 -4.75 32.88
CA TRP A 325 -28.97 -3.49 32.15
C TRP A 325 -29.86 -3.66 30.92
N LYS A 326 -29.82 -4.79 30.22
CA LYS A 326 -30.74 -5.10 29.12
C LYS A 326 -32.19 -5.00 29.53
N GLY A 327 -32.57 -5.63 30.64
CA GLY A 327 -33.95 -5.57 31.12
C GLY A 327 -34.42 -4.16 31.51
N LYS A 328 -33.51 -3.31 32.01
CA LYS A 328 -33.83 -1.91 32.33
C LYS A 328 -33.94 -1.05 31.07
N LEU A 329 -32.98 -1.19 30.15
CA LEU A 329 -32.93 -0.44 28.91
C LEU A 329 -34.07 -0.80 27.97
N ASP A 330 -34.44 -2.08 27.84
CA ASP A 330 -35.54 -2.51 26.97
C ASP A 330 -36.87 -1.87 27.39
N ARG A 331 -37.14 -1.80 28.70
CA ARG A 331 -38.33 -1.11 29.23
C ARG A 331 -38.31 0.39 28.93
N MET A 332 -37.14 1.02 29.08
CA MET A 332 -36.98 2.44 28.80
C MET A 332 -37.17 2.73 27.31
N VAL A 333 -36.53 1.95 26.43
CA VAL A 333 -36.64 2.06 24.97
C VAL A 333 -38.09 1.90 24.54
N LYS A 334 -38.79 0.86 25.01
CA LYS A 334 -40.21 0.65 24.70
C LYS A 334 -41.05 1.86 25.10
N LYS A 335 -40.90 2.35 26.34
CA LYS A 335 -41.64 3.52 26.83
C LYS A 335 -41.35 4.79 26.03
N LEU A 336 -40.13 4.97 25.53
CA LEU A 336 -39.75 6.11 24.70
C LEU A 336 -40.36 6.01 23.30
N GLN A 337 -40.34 4.82 22.70
CA GLN A 337 -40.96 4.56 21.40
C GLN A 337 -42.48 4.72 21.46
N ASP A 338 -43.13 4.24 22.52
CA ASP A 338 -44.56 4.44 22.78
C ASP A 338 -44.93 5.93 22.93
N LYS A 339 -43.95 6.77 23.31
CA LYS A 339 -44.08 8.23 23.40
C LYS A 339 -43.68 8.97 22.11
N GLY A 340 -43.40 8.25 21.03
CA GLY A 340 -43.08 8.82 19.72
C GLY A 340 -41.59 9.09 19.47
N VAL A 341 -40.67 8.60 20.32
CA VAL A 341 -39.23 8.70 20.02
C VAL A 341 -38.85 7.66 18.98
N GLU A 342 -38.42 8.12 17.81
CA GLU A 342 -38.06 7.25 16.69
C GLU A 342 -36.91 6.28 17.01
N ASN A 343 -36.90 5.16 16.30
CA ASN A 343 -35.89 4.12 16.36
C ASN A 343 -35.18 3.94 15.01
N THR A 344 -35.26 4.95 14.14
CA THR A 344 -34.58 5.03 12.85
C THR A 344 -33.17 5.59 13.03
N PRO A 345 -32.26 5.38 12.07
CA PRO A 345 -30.89 5.92 12.11
C PRO A 345 -30.86 7.38 12.56
N TYR A 346 -29.96 7.70 13.50
CA TYR A 346 -29.88 9.01 14.13
C TYR A 346 -28.45 9.54 14.13
N GLU A 347 -28.30 10.85 13.94
CA GLU A 347 -27.04 11.57 14.07
C GLU A 347 -27.09 12.43 15.33
N ASP A 348 -26.03 12.32 16.15
CA ASP A 348 -25.97 13.01 17.43
C ASP A 348 -25.91 14.51 17.22
N LYS A 349 -26.59 15.27 18.09
CA LYS A 349 -26.41 16.71 18.11
C LYS A 349 -24.99 17.05 18.54
N ASP A 350 -24.36 17.98 17.84
CA ASP A 350 -23.08 18.51 18.27
C ASP A 350 -23.29 19.46 19.46
N TRP A 351 -23.02 18.91 20.65
CA TRP A 351 -22.87 19.68 21.87
C TRP A 351 -21.49 20.35 21.80
N GLY A 352 -21.40 21.44 21.03
CA GLY A 352 -20.24 22.34 21.02
C GLY A 352 -19.75 22.57 22.45
N LYS A 353 -18.42 22.54 22.63
CA LYS A 353 -17.78 22.68 23.95
C LYS A 353 -18.23 23.94 24.65
#